data_AF-A0A521LT81-F1
#
_entry.id   AF-A0A521LT81-F1
#
_cell.length_a   1.000
_cell.length_b   1.000
_cell.length_c   1.000
_cell.angle_alpha   90.00
_cell.angle_beta   90.00
_cell.angle_gamma   90.00
#
_symmetry.space_group_name_H-M   'P 1'
#
loop_
_entity.id
_entity.type
_entity.pdbx_description
1 polymer ?
#
loop_
_entity_poly.entity_id
_entity_poly.type
_entity_poly.pdbx_seq_one_letter_code
_entity_poly.pdbx_strand_id
1 'polypeptide(L)'
;MSEPQALSPAWERTRANLRQVEPALYELEPGGALVLELGDDGWLLEITPDGRLICQAGMDMDDIKSLLSDGTAEDLGSDELAKQVKYYLQPIVSKVRKTFLGAGFEEQTEMTDDYVAVTFQRPVDFAKPDDIAQVIRWCRQQVAAR
;
A
#
# COMPACT_ATOMS: atom_id res chain seq x y z
N MET A 1 4.81 -1.30 24.83
CA MET A 1 3.92 -2.47 24.77
C MET A 1 2.55 -1.94 24.41
N SER A 2 2.18 -2.00 23.13
CA SER A 2 0.85 -1.59 22.68
C SER A 2 -0.13 -2.69 23.07
N GLU A 3 -1.21 -2.35 23.78
CA GLU A 3 -2.28 -3.29 24.08
C GLU A 3 -2.88 -3.82 22.76
N PRO A 4 -3.22 -5.13 22.67
CA PRO A 4 -3.92 -5.64 21.50
C PRO A 4 -5.29 -4.97 21.43
N GLN A 5 -5.43 -4.06 20.49
CA GLN A 5 -6.69 -3.36 20.23
C GLN A 5 -7.73 -4.43 19.88
N ALA A 6 -8.75 -4.57 20.73
CA ALA A 6 -9.78 -5.59 20.52
C ALA A 6 -10.39 -5.42 19.12
N LEU A 7 -10.22 -6.43 18.27
CA LEU A 7 -10.64 -6.38 16.87
C LEU A 7 -12.15 -6.18 16.80
N SER A 8 -12.58 -5.24 15.97
CA SER A 8 -14.02 -4.96 15.84
C SER A 8 -14.74 -6.20 15.27
N PRO A 9 -15.92 -6.59 15.79
CA PRO A 9 -16.70 -7.68 15.20
C PRO A 9 -17.11 -7.44 13.73
N ALA A 10 -17.08 -6.18 13.28
CA ALA A 10 -17.27 -5.81 11.88
C ALA A 10 -16.06 -6.18 11.02
N TRP A 11 -14.85 -5.96 11.54
CA TRP A 11 -13.61 -6.36 10.87
C TRP A 11 -13.52 -7.87 10.74
N GLU A 12 -13.74 -8.64 11.82
CA GLU A 12 -13.68 -10.11 11.77
C GLU A 12 -14.56 -10.72 10.67
N ARG A 13 -15.81 -10.24 10.56
CA ARG A 13 -16.74 -10.69 9.52
C ARG A 13 -16.31 -10.26 8.13
N THR A 14 -15.86 -9.02 7.97
CA THR A 14 -15.38 -8.50 6.69
C THR A 14 -14.13 -9.27 6.23
N ARG A 15 -13.18 -9.49 7.13
CA ARG A 15 -11.95 -10.25 6.92
C ARG A 15 -12.26 -11.66 6.42
N ALA A 16 -13.15 -12.37 7.11
CA ALA A 16 -13.57 -13.71 6.72
C ALA A 16 -14.21 -13.74 5.33
N ASN A 17 -15.08 -12.77 5.01
CA ASN A 17 -15.71 -12.68 3.70
C ASN A 17 -14.71 -12.34 2.58
N LEU A 18 -13.85 -11.35 2.79
CA LEU A 18 -12.85 -10.94 1.80
C LEU A 18 -11.90 -12.08 1.45
N ARG A 19 -11.46 -12.89 2.43
CA ARG A 19 -10.63 -14.08 2.19
C ARG A 19 -11.34 -15.18 1.41
N GLN A 20 -12.68 -15.23 1.45
CA GLN A 20 -13.46 -16.16 0.60
C GLN A 20 -13.57 -15.64 -0.85
N VAL A 21 -13.74 -14.33 -1.03
CA VAL A 21 -13.94 -13.71 -2.34
C VAL A 21 -12.64 -13.49 -3.10
N GLU A 22 -11.55 -13.17 -2.40
CA GLU A 22 -10.20 -12.98 -2.94
C GLU A 22 -9.21 -13.84 -2.14
N PRO A 23 -9.02 -15.11 -2.54
CA PRO A 23 -8.14 -16.06 -1.84
C PRO A 23 -6.66 -15.66 -1.82
N ALA A 24 -6.25 -14.71 -2.67
CA ALA A 24 -4.88 -14.18 -2.67
C ALA A 24 -4.60 -13.20 -1.52
N LEU A 25 -5.63 -12.75 -0.78
CA LEU A 25 -5.44 -11.94 0.42
C LEU A 25 -4.81 -12.77 1.54
N TYR A 26 -3.74 -12.24 2.14
CA TYR A 26 -3.06 -12.83 3.30
C TYR A 26 -2.92 -11.83 4.44
N GLU A 27 -2.63 -12.34 5.64
CA GLU A 27 -2.41 -11.53 6.84
C GLU A 27 -0.90 -11.47 7.12
N LEU A 28 -0.38 -10.28 7.44
CA LEU A 28 0.99 -10.14 7.96
C LEU A 28 1.06 -10.55 9.44
N GLU A 29 0.02 -10.19 10.20
CA GLU A 29 -0.13 -10.51 11.61
C GLU A 29 -1.53 -11.05 11.89
N PRO A 30 -1.70 -12.01 12.82
CA PRO A 30 -3.01 -12.56 13.16
C PRO A 30 -4.03 -11.48 13.51
N GLY A 31 -5.08 -11.38 12.70
CA GLY A 31 -6.16 -10.42 12.88
C GLY A 31 -5.84 -8.98 12.46
N GLY A 32 -4.63 -8.74 11.96
CA GLY A 32 -4.18 -7.46 11.40
C GLY A 32 -4.78 -7.18 10.02
N ALA A 33 -4.09 -6.35 9.24
CA ALA A 33 -4.51 -6.00 7.88
C ALA A 33 -4.50 -7.22 6.94
N LEU A 34 -5.39 -7.19 5.95
CA LEU A 34 -5.30 -8.07 4.79
C LEU A 34 -4.51 -7.40 3.69
N VAL A 35 -3.53 -8.12 3.13
CA VAL A 35 -2.61 -7.64 2.11
C VAL A 35 -2.80 -8.45 0.83
N LEU A 36 -2.68 -7.77 -0.32
CA LEU A 36 -2.71 -8.34 -1.66
C LEU A 36 -1.65 -7.68 -2.54
N GLU A 37 -0.79 -8.47 -3.16
CA GLU A 37 0.15 -7.97 -4.17
C GLU A 37 -0.60 -7.56 -5.45
N LEU A 38 -0.36 -6.34 -5.93
CA LEU A 38 -1.00 -5.78 -7.13
C LEU A 38 -0.03 -5.77 -8.31
N GLY A 39 0.31 -6.96 -8.82
CA GLY A 39 1.18 -7.12 -9.98
C GLY A 39 2.65 -6.82 -9.66
N ASP A 40 3.38 -6.30 -10.64
CA ASP A 40 4.83 -6.10 -10.53
C ASP A 40 5.17 -4.76 -9.82
N ASP A 41 6.44 -4.38 -9.73
CA ASP A 41 6.90 -3.06 -9.23
C ASP A 41 6.53 -2.70 -7.78
N GLY A 42 6.33 -3.70 -6.92
CA GLY A 42 6.17 -3.48 -5.47
C GLY A 42 4.85 -2.83 -5.07
N TRP A 43 3.81 -2.95 -5.89
CA TRP A 43 2.48 -2.49 -5.49
C TRP A 43 1.80 -3.46 -4.54
N LEU A 44 1.29 -2.93 -3.44
CA LEU A 44 0.50 -3.66 -2.46
C LEU A 44 -0.86 -2.98 -2.27
N LEU A 45 -1.87 -3.79 -2.01
CA LEU A 45 -3.16 -3.36 -1.50
C LEU A 45 -3.30 -3.85 -0.07
N GLU A 46 -3.75 -2.98 0.82
CA GLU A 46 -4.05 -3.32 2.20
C GLU A 46 -5.47 -2.91 2.57
N ILE A 47 -6.15 -3.77 3.34
CA ILE A 47 -7.39 -3.43 4.05
C ILE A 47 -7.11 -3.57 5.54
N THR A 48 -7.19 -2.46 6.24
CA THR A 48 -6.78 -2.36 7.64
C THR A 48 -8.00 -2.50 8.58
N PRO A 49 -7.81 -2.99 9.82
CA PRO A 49 -8.91 -3.15 10.79
C PRO A 49 -9.62 -1.84 11.18
N ASP A 50 -8.97 -0.69 10.98
CA ASP A 50 -9.52 0.64 11.23
C ASP A 50 -10.36 1.20 10.08
N GLY A 51 -10.60 0.40 9.03
CA GLY A 51 -11.53 0.75 7.95
C GLY A 51 -10.91 1.57 6.84
N ARG A 52 -9.62 1.38 6.54
CA ARG A 52 -8.97 1.99 5.38
C ARG A 52 -8.66 0.92 4.33
N LEU A 53 -8.77 1.33 3.07
CA LEU A 53 -8.21 0.62 1.94
C LEU A 53 -7.06 1.47 1.39
N ILE A 54 -5.89 0.86 1.31
CA ILE A 54 -4.63 1.49 0.95
C ILE A 54 -4.09 0.78 -0.28
N CYS A 55 -3.71 1.52 -1.32
CA CYS A 55 -2.92 1.01 -2.43
C CYS A 55 -1.60 1.75 -2.41
N GLN A 56 -0.50 1.03 -2.27
CA GLN A 56 0.81 1.63 -2.10
C GLN A 56 1.82 1.07 -3.09
N ALA A 57 2.72 1.93 -3.55
CA ALA A 57 3.95 1.56 -4.21
C ALA A 57 5.09 1.93 -3.29
N GLY A 58 5.87 0.95 -2.85
CA GLY A 58 6.97 1.15 -1.93
C GLY A 58 8.23 0.43 -2.36
N MET A 59 9.35 0.83 -1.77
CA MET A 59 10.66 0.21 -1.94
C MET A 59 11.38 0.20 -0.60
N ASP A 60 12.12 -0.88 -0.36
CA ASP A 60 13.02 -0.98 0.79
C ASP A 60 14.12 0.08 0.68
N MET A 61 14.45 0.70 1.80
CA MET A 61 15.50 1.71 1.82
C MET A 61 16.87 1.12 1.47
N ASP A 62 17.12 -0.14 1.78
CA ASP A 62 18.36 -0.82 1.43
C ASP A 62 18.45 -1.14 -0.07
N ASP A 63 17.33 -1.36 -0.75
CA ASP A 63 17.28 -1.46 -2.21
C ASP A 63 17.65 -0.12 -2.86
N ILE A 64 17.12 0.99 -2.32
CA ILE A 64 17.46 2.34 -2.79
C ILE A 64 18.95 2.61 -2.58
N LYS A 65 19.49 2.34 -1.39
CA LYS A 65 20.92 2.51 -1.11
C LYS A 65 21.78 1.65 -2.04
N SER A 66 21.37 0.41 -2.30
CA SER A 66 22.09 -0.51 -3.19
C SER A 66 22.12 0.01 -4.63
N LEU A 67 20.98 0.49 -5.14
CA LEU A 67 20.88 1.13 -6.48
C LEU A 67 21.78 2.36 -6.60
N LEU A 68 22.08 3.03 -5.49
CA LEU A 68 22.90 4.24 -5.44
C LEU A 68 24.40 3.94 -5.22
N SER A 69 24.73 2.75 -4.72
CA SER A 69 26.10 2.37 -4.33
C SER A 69 27.01 1.93 -5.49
N ASP A 70 26.51 1.87 -6.73
CA ASP A 70 27.28 1.51 -7.94
C ASP A 70 28.35 2.55 -8.35
N GLY A 71 28.49 3.64 -7.58
CA GLY A 71 29.57 4.61 -7.73
C GLY A 71 29.96 5.20 -6.38
N THR A 72 30.78 4.48 -5.61
CA THR A 72 31.34 4.87 -4.30
C THR A 72 30.29 5.13 -3.21
N ALA A 73 30.31 4.32 -2.15
CA ALA A 73 29.50 4.50 -0.94
C ALA A 73 29.88 5.80 -0.20
N GLU A 74 29.45 6.93 -0.73
CA GLU A 74 29.31 8.16 0.04
C GLU A 74 27.95 8.11 0.74
N ASP A 75 27.97 8.40 2.03
CA ASP A 75 26.80 8.50 2.89
C ASP A 75 25.89 9.60 2.31
N LEU A 76 24.86 9.19 1.57
CA LEU A 76 23.95 10.15 0.93
C LEU A 76 23.18 10.87 2.03
N GLY A 77 23.36 12.19 2.10
CA GLY A 77 22.54 13.02 2.98
C GLY A 77 21.05 12.87 2.67
N SER A 78 20.19 13.08 3.68
CA SER A 78 18.74 12.85 3.60
C SER A 78 18.06 13.55 2.41
N ASP A 79 18.56 14.71 1.98
CA ASP A 79 18.04 15.46 0.83
C ASP A 79 18.30 14.76 -0.51
N GLU A 80 19.44 14.09 -0.64
CA GLU A 80 19.79 13.36 -1.86
C GLU A 80 18.99 12.06 -1.92
N LEU A 81 18.88 11.36 -0.79
CA LEU A 81 18.02 10.18 -0.66
C LEU A 81 16.56 10.49 -1.05
N ALA A 82 15.99 11.58 -0.54
CA ALA A 82 14.62 11.99 -0.87
C ALA A 82 14.41 12.28 -2.37
N LYS A 83 15.42 12.80 -3.08
CA LYS A 83 15.34 12.99 -4.54
C LYS A 83 15.33 11.66 -5.27
N GLN A 84 16.16 10.71 -4.85
CA GLN A 84 16.28 9.41 -5.49
C GLN A 84 15.01 8.58 -5.28
N VAL A 85 14.51 8.54 -4.04
CA VAL A 85 13.17 8.05 -3.68
C VAL A 85 12.11 8.57 -4.66
N LYS A 86 12.04 9.89 -4.83
CA LYS A 86 11.07 10.52 -5.73
C LYS A 86 11.29 10.09 -7.17
N TYR A 87 12.54 10.00 -7.62
CA TYR A 87 12.90 9.57 -8.97
C TYR A 87 12.42 8.13 -9.28
N TYR A 88 12.51 7.21 -8.32
CA TYR A 88 12.07 5.82 -8.49
C TYR A 88 10.56 5.65 -8.39
N LEU A 89 9.90 6.25 -7.38
CA LEU A 89 8.47 6.05 -7.18
C LEU A 89 7.60 6.91 -8.11
N GLN A 90 8.03 8.12 -8.49
CA GLN A 90 7.23 9.03 -9.30
C GLN A 90 6.78 8.43 -10.64
N PRO A 91 7.63 7.78 -11.45
CA PRO A 91 7.21 7.18 -12.72
C PRO A 91 6.11 6.14 -12.53
N ILE A 92 6.20 5.32 -11.48
CA ILE A 92 5.26 4.24 -11.18
C ILE A 92 3.90 4.83 -10.78
N VAL A 93 3.89 5.79 -9.84
CA VAL A 93 2.64 6.34 -9.29
C VAL A 93 1.97 7.36 -10.20
N SER A 94 2.74 8.08 -11.01
CA SER A 94 2.20 9.13 -11.90
C SER A 94 1.17 8.61 -12.89
N LYS A 95 1.31 7.35 -13.33
CA LYS A 95 0.42 6.66 -14.27
C LYS A 95 -1.00 6.47 -13.72
N VAL A 96 -1.13 6.25 -12.41
CA VAL A 96 -2.42 5.96 -11.76
C VAL A 96 -2.94 7.13 -10.92
N ARG A 97 -2.09 8.10 -10.55
CA ARG A 97 -2.41 9.22 -9.65
C ARG A 97 -3.73 9.91 -9.98
N LYS A 98 -3.92 10.37 -11.22
CA LYS A 98 -5.14 11.10 -11.60
C LYS A 98 -6.39 10.24 -11.42
N THR A 99 -6.30 8.95 -11.74
CA THR A 99 -7.40 8.00 -11.63
C THR A 99 -7.77 7.73 -10.17
N PHE A 100 -6.76 7.53 -9.30
CA PHE A 100 -6.99 7.32 -7.87
C PHE A 100 -7.55 8.54 -7.18
N LEU A 101 -6.97 9.73 -7.41
CA LEU A 101 -7.49 10.98 -6.86
C LEU A 101 -8.94 11.25 -7.33
N GLY A 102 -9.23 10.99 -8.61
CA GLY A 102 -10.59 11.10 -9.16
C GLY A 102 -11.58 10.11 -8.55
N ALA A 103 -11.12 8.97 -8.04
CA ALA A 103 -11.91 7.96 -7.34
C ALA A 103 -12.07 8.25 -5.83
N GLY A 104 -11.58 9.39 -5.35
CA GLY A 104 -11.71 9.82 -3.96
C GLY A 104 -10.66 9.23 -3.02
N PHE A 105 -9.54 8.76 -3.55
CA PHE A 105 -8.36 8.45 -2.74
C PHE A 105 -7.59 9.73 -2.40
N GLU A 106 -6.95 9.72 -1.24
CA GLU A 106 -5.97 10.71 -0.83
C GLU A 106 -4.56 10.13 -1.04
N GLU A 107 -3.67 10.94 -1.61
CA GLU A 107 -2.27 10.57 -1.80
C GLU A 107 -1.45 11.02 -0.58
N GLN A 108 -0.61 10.13 -0.06
CA GLN A 108 0.38 10.42 0.97
C GLN A 108 1.73 9.81 0.59
N THR A 109 2.80 10.36 1.16
CA THR A 109 4.15 9.80 1.03
C THR A 109 4.68 9.57 2.43
N GLU A 110 5.13 8.35 2.68
CA GLU A 110 5.74 7.95 3.94
C GLU A 110 7.17 7.51 3.66
N MET A 111 8.12 8.06 4.42
CA MET A 111 9.53 7.70 4.33
C MET A 111 10.03 7.47 5.76
N THR A 112 10.52 6.26 5.99
CA THR A 112 11.15 5.84 7.24
C THR A 112 12.59 5.42 6.96
N ASP A 113 13.33 5.01 8.00
CA ASP A 113 14.68 4.47 7.81
C ASP A 113 14.67 3.11 7.09
N ASP A 114 13.53 2.41 7.13
CA ASP A 114 13.37 1.05 6.60
C ASP A 114 12.79 1.04 5.18
N TYR A 115 11.89 1.97 4.86
CA TYR A 115 11.22 1.98 3.55
C TYR A 115 10.75 3.37 3.14
N VAL A 116 10.40 3.48 1.87
CA VAL A 116 9.62 4.60 1.36
C VAL A 116 8.43 4.11 0.55
N ALA A 117 7.28 4.75 0.72
CA ALA A 117 6.07 4.43 0.01
C ALA A 117 5.28 5.68 -0.39
N VAL A 118 4.66 5.63 -1.56
CA VAL A 118 3.55 6.51 -1.91
C VAL A 118 2.27 5.70 -1.78
N THR A 119 1.36 6.19 -0.96
CA THR A 119 0.10 5.53 -0.64
C THR A 119 -1.06 6.33 -1.23
N PHE A 120 -2.03 5.60 -1.79
CA PHE A 120 -3.36 6.12 -2.08
C PHE A 120 -4.32 5.42 -1.13
N GLN A 121 -4.95 6.18 -0.24
CA GLN A 121 -5.87 5.61 0.76
C GLN A 121 -7.26 6.24 0.70
N ARG A 122 -8.26 5.47 1.11
CA ARG A 122 -9.62 5.95 1.36
C ARG A 122 -10.30 5.14 2.46
N PRO A 123 -11.27 5.72 3.19
CA PRO A 123 -12.09 4.94 4.09
C PRO A 123 -12.99 3.95 3.33
N VAL A 124 -13.27 2.83 3.97
CA VAL A 124 -14.22 1.81 3.52
C VAL A 124 -15.27 1.51 4.59
N ASP A 125 -16.46 1.09 4.16
CA ASP A 125 -17.56 0.75 5.04
C ASP A 125 -17.69 -0.77 5.16
N PHE A 126 -17.34 -1.32 6.34
CA PHE A 126 -17.48 -2.75 6.63
C PHE A 126 -18.92 -3.25 6.65
N ALA A 127 -19.92 -2.35 6.65
CA ALA A 127 -21.31 -2.74 6.43
C ALA A 127 -21.60 -3.06 4.95
N LYS A 128 -20.69 -2.75 4.02
CA LYS A 128 -20.84 -2.94 2.57
C LYS A 128 -19.68 -3.75 1.98
N PRO A 129 -19.54 -5.03 2.32
CA PRO A 129 -18.40 -5.84 1.89
C PRO A 129 -18.29 -6.00 0.36
N ASP A 130 -19.41 -5.98 -0.36
CA ASP A 130 -19.41 -6.05 -1.83
C ASP A 130 -18.77 -4.81 -2.46
N ASP A 131 -18.99 -3.63 -1.88
CA ASP A 131 -18.34 -2.38 -2.32
C ASP A 131 -16.82 -2.48 -2.11
N ILE A 132 -16.38 -3.06 -0.99
CA ILE A 132 -14.96 -3.28 -0.71
C ILE A 132 -14.35 -4.21 -1.76
N ALA A 133 -14.98 -5.35 -2.03
CA ALA A 133 -14.52 -6.29 -3.05
C ALA A 133 -14.50 -5.66 -4.45
N GLN A 134 -15.43 -4.76 -4.76
CA GLN A 134 -15.42 -4.01 -6.02
C GLN A 134 -14.24 -3.04 -6.08
N VAL A 135 -13.95 -2.31 -5.00
CA VAL A 135 -12.79 -1.40 -4.95
C VAL A 135 -11.48 -2.18 -5.07
N ILE A 136 -11.34 -3.33 -4.40
CA ILE A 136 -10.14 -4.19 -4.52
C ILE A 136 -9.90 -4.58 -5.98
N ARG A 137 -10.95 -5.10 -6.66
CA ARG A 137 -10.86 -5.47 -8.08
C ARG A 137 -10.51 -4.26 -8.96
N TRP A 138 -11.10 -3.12 -8.68
CA TRP A 138 -10.83 -1.88 -9.42
C TRP A 138 -9.37 -1.43 -9.25
N CYS A 139 -8.85 -1.42 -8.02
CA CYS A 139 -7.46 -1.06 -7.73
C CYS A 139 -6.49 -1.97 -8.49
N ARG A 140 -6.72 -3.29 -8.44
CA ARG A 140 -5.95 -4.27 -9.20
C ARG A 140 -5.97 -4.00 -10.71
N GLN A 141 -7.11 -3.62 -11.27
CA GLN A 141 -7.22 -3.27 -12.70
C GLN A 141 -6.45 -2.00 -13.04
N GLN A 142 -6.56 -0.94 -12.23
CA GLN A 142 -5.85 0.32 -12.51
C GLN A 142 -4.33 0.12 -12.41
N VAL A 143 -3.90 -0.67 -11.45
CA VAL A 143 -2.49 -0.95 -11.21
C VAL A 143 -1.93 -1.92 -12.25
N ALA A 144 -2.70 -2.85 -12.78
CA ALA A 144 -2.28 -3.73 -13.87
C ALA A 144 -2.31 -3.07 -15.27
N ALA A 145 -3.15 -2.06 -15.49
CA ALA A 145 -3.31 -1.36 -16.76
C ALA A 145 -2.31 -0.20 -17.00
N ARG A 146 -1.27 -0.12 -16.15
CA ARG A 146 -0.32 1.01 -16.06
C ARG A 146 0.78 0.97 -17.12
#